data_AF-A0A317I2X3-F1
#
_entry.id   AF-A0A317I2X3-F1
#
_cell.length_a   1.000
_cell.length_b   1.000
_cell.length_c   1.000
_cell.angle_alpha   90.00
_cell.angle_beta   90.00
_cell.angle_gamma   90.00
#
_symmetry.space_group_name_H-M   'P 1'
#
loop_
_entity.id
_entity.type
_entity.pdbx_description
1 polymer ?
#
loop_
_entity_poly.entity_id
_entity_poly.type
_entity_poly.pdbx_seq_one_letter_code
_entity_poly.pdbx_strand_id
1 'polypeptide(L)'
;MHSSVHVIDYVVLVCYLLLMAGIGAYFMRYMRVGADFLKGGNRVEWWVAGMASFMSGFSVWTFTGGAGFAYRQGVIGVFLMALAVPAFMFGYLVFAEAWRRSRVTTVVEYIRSRFGEGTHKMFSWLTGPSQ
;
A
#
# COMPACT_ATOMS: atom_id res chain seq x y z
N MET A 1 8.59 15.63 33.43
CA MET A 1 8.45 15.31 31.99
C MET A 1 8.53 16.60 31.19
N HIS A 2 9.74 17.08 30.89
CA HIS A 2 9.95 18.18 29.95
C HIS A 2 10.56 17.57 28.69
N SER A 3 9.70 17.07 27.80
CA SER A 3 10.14 16.69 26.45
C SER A 3 10.24 17.98 25.64
N SER A 4 11.36 18.68 25.77
CA SER A 4 11.63 19.88 24.99
C SER A 4 11.96 19.43 23.57
N VAL A 5 10.93 19.33 22.71
CA VAL A 5 11.11 19.05 21.29
C VAL A 5 12.02 20.14 20.73
N HIS A 6 13.16 19.74 20.17
CA HIS A 6 14.15 20.71 19.72
C HIS A 6 13.67 21.34 18.42
N VAL A 7 14.06 22.59 18.17
CA VAL A 7 13.73 23.31 16.93
C VAL A 7 14.13 22.50 15.68
N ILE A 8 15.21 21.71 15.79
CA ILE A 8 15.68 20.79 14.75
C ILE A 8 14.62 19.74 14.38
N ASP A 9 13.89 19.18 15.35
CA ASP A 9 12.86 18.15 15.10
C ASP A 9 11.71 18.71 14.26
N TYR A 10 11.29 19.95 14.56
CA TYR A 10 10.27 20.66 13.79
C TYR A 10 10.75 20.99 12.37
N VAL A 11 12.00 21.41 12.21
CA VAL A 11 12.59 21.69 10.89
C VAL A 11 12.62 20.41 10.04
N VAL A 12 13.03 19.28 10.61
CA VAL A 12 13.06 17.99 9.91
C VAL A 12 11.64 17.56 9.50
N LEU A 13 10.66 17.70 10.41
CA LEU A 13 9.26 17.37 10.14
C LEU A 13 8.68 18.21 8.99
N VAL A 14 8.86 19.53 9.03
CA VAL A 14 8.37 20.44 7.98
C VAL A 14 9.07 20.15 6.66
N CYS A 15 10.38 19.94 6.67
CA CYS A 15 11.14 19.58 5.46
C CYS A 15 10.63 18.28 4.82
N TYR A 16 10.38 17.25 5.63
CA TYR A 16 9.82 15.99 5.17
C TYR A 16 8.43 16.16 4.53
N LEU A 17 7.54 16.91 5.18
CA LEU A 17 6.19 17.19 4.64
C LEU A 17 6.25 17.96 3.32
N LEU A 18 7.13 18.96 3.23
CA LEU A 18 7.32 19.74 1.99
C LEU A 18 7.91 18.89 0.87
N LEU A 19 8.87 18.01 1.17
CA LEU A 19 9.41 17.06 0.19
C LEU A 19 8.33 16.11 -0.33
N MET A 20 7.51 15.54 0.56
CA MET A 20 6.42 14.65 0.16
C MET A 20 5.36 15.38 -0.69
N ALA A 21 4.98 16.59 -0.29
CA ALA A 21 4.05 17.42 -1.07
C ALA A 21 4.64 17.81 -2.44
N GLY A 22 5.94 18.15 -2.48
CA GLY A 22 6.66 18.48 -3.70
C GLY A 22 6.75 17.33 -4.69
N ILE A 23 7.05 16.11 -4.20
CA ILE A 23 7.02 14.89 -5.01
C ILE A 23 5.61 14.65 -5.55
N GLY A 24 4.58 14.76 -4.71
CA GLY A 24 3.18 14.62 -5.13
C GLY A 24 2.79 15.60 -6.23
N ALA A 25 3.09 16.89 -6.06
CA ALA A 25 2.83 17.93 -7.05
C ALA A 25 3.62 17.70 -8.36
N TYR A 26 4.86 17.23 -8.25
CA TYR A 26 5.69 16.89 -9.40
C TYR A 26 5.10 15.73 -10.22
N PHE A 27 4.59 14.70 -9.56
CA PHE A 27 4.00 13.54 -10.26
C PHE A 27 2.59 13.81 -10.79
N MET A 28 1.84 14.73 -10.18
CA MET A 28 0.50 15.13 -10.64
C MET A 28 0.50 15.62 -12.10
N ARG A 29 1.56 16.29 -12.56
CA ARG A 29 1.67 16.76 -13.96
C ARG A 29 1.73 15.64 -15.00
N TYR A 30 2.06 14.42 -14.57
CA TYR A 30 2.15 13.23 -15.43
C TYR A 30 0.86 12.41 -15.45
N MET A 31 -0.09 12.68 -14.55
CA MET A 31 -1.36 11.95 -14.43
C MET A 31 -2.46 12.67 -15.22
N ARG A 32 -2.49 12.50 -16.55
CA ARG A 32 -3.47 13.20 -17.43
C ARG A 32 -4.74 12.39 -17.70
N VAL A 33 -4.66 11.06 -17.63
CA VAL A 33 -5.79 10.15 -17.89
C VAL A 33 -6.03 9.26 -16.68
N GLY A 34 -7.27 8.84 -16.41
CA GLY A 34 -7.60 7.96 -15.26
C GLY A 34 -6.82 6.63 -15.25
N ALA A 35 -6.44 6.12 -16.43
CA ALA A 35 -5.57 4.94 -16.56
C ALA A 35 -4.13 5.22 -16.08
N ASP A 36 -3.63 6.45 -16.23
CA ASP A 36 -2.30 6.84 -15.74
C ASP A 36 -2.29 6.93 -14.21
N PHE A 37 -3.41 7.30 -13.60
CA PHE A 37 -3.57 7.31 -12.15
C PHE A 37 -3.63 5.88 -11.56
N LEU A 38 -4.38 4.97 -12.19
CA LEU A 38 -4.60 3.62 -11.66
C LEU A 38 -3.49 2.62 -12.01
N LYS A 39 -2.90 2.70 -13.21
CA LYS A 39 -1.85 1.78 -13.69
C LYS A 39 -0.47 2.42 -13.80
N GLY A 40 -0.31 3.71 -13.45
CA GLY A 40 0.96 4.43 -13.63
C GLY A 40 1.38 4.55 -15.11
N GLY A 41 0.43 4.46 -16.04
CA GLY A 41 0.65 4.55 -17.48
C GLY A 41 1.47 3.39 -18.08
N ASN A 42 1.58 2.24 -17.38
CA ASN A 42 2.48 1.12 -17.71
C ASN A 42 3.96 1.51 -17.78
N ARG A 43 4.36 2.64 -17.17
CA ARG A 43 5.75 3.14 -17.17
C ARG A 43 6.50 2.83 -15.88
N VAL A 44 5.83 2.20 -14.91
CA VAL A 44 6.41 1.87 -13.61
C VAL A 44 7.26 0.62 -13.76
N GLU A 45 8.55 0.75 -13.46
CA GLU A 45 9.48 -0.39 -13.46
C GLU A 45 9.13 -1.37 -12.34
N TRP A 46 9.37 -2.67 -12.58
CA TRP A 46 8.93 -3.76 -11.69
C TRP A 46 9.48 -3.63 -10.26
N TRP A 47 10.69 -3.09 -10.08
CA TRP A 47 11.28 -2.89 -8.76
C TRP A 47 10.60 -1.74 -8.00
N VAL A 48 10.25 -0.64 -8.69
CA VAL A 48 9.50 0.48 -8.10
C VAL A 48 8.11 0.01 -7.68
N ALA A 49 7.43 -0.75 -8.54
CA ALA A 49 6.13 -1.35 -8.24
C ALA A 49 6.20 -2.33 -7.06
N GLY A 50 7.29 -3.11 -6.96
CA GLY A 50 7.54 -4.02 -5.85
C GLY A 50 7.75 -3.27 -4.53
N MET A 51 8.59 -2.24 -4.51
CA MET A 51 8.81 -1.42 -3.32
C MET A 51 7.55 -0.68 -2.86
N ALA A 52 6.77 -0.12 -3.80
CA ALA A 52 5.50 0.54 -3.49
C ALA A 52 4.48 -0.44 -2.89
N SER A 53 4.37 -1.64 -3.47
CA SER A 53 3.54 -2.72 -2.93
C SER A 53 3.97 -3.12 -1.51
N PHE A 54 5.27 -3.24 -1.27
CA PHE A 54 5.80 -3.56 0.06
C PHE A 54 5.52 -2.45 1.08
N MET A 55 5.80 -1.19 0.73
CA MET A 55 5.52 -0.03 1.58
C MET A 55 4.03 0.13 1.91
N SER A 56 3.14 -0.24 0.99
CA SER A 56 1.68 -0.19 1.21
C SER A 56 1.20 -1.13 2.33
N GLY A 57 2.00 -2.15 2.70
CA GLY A 57 1.73 -3.00 3.85
C GLY A 57 2.15 -2.41 5.20
N PHE A 58 2.93 -1.33 5.21
CA PHE A 58 3.37 -0.68 6.45
C PHE A 58 2.36 0.37 6.90
N SER A 59 2.07 0.35 8.19
CA SER A 59 1.30 1.39 8.85
C SER A 59 1.92 1.71 10.21
N VAL A 60 1.42 2.76 10.87
CA VAL A 60 1.83 3.12 12.24
C VAL A 60 1.67 1.94 13.20
N TRP A 61 0.70 1.05 12.93
CA TRP A 61 0.48 -0.17 13.70
C TRP A 61 1.70 -1.10 13.69
N THR A 62 2.39 -1.24 12.56
CA THR A 62 3.57 -2.12 12.46
C THR A 62 4.67 -1.67 13.42
N PHE A 63 4.89 -0.36 13.56
CA PHE A 63 5.92 0.19 14.44
C PHE A 63 5.53 0.22 15.91
N THR A 64 4.26 0.50 16.22
CA THR A 64 3.79 0.66 17.60
C THR A 64 3.19 -0.64 18.15
N GLY A 65 2.17 -1.16 17.48
CA GLY A 65 1.46 -2.39 17.83
C GLY A 65 2.30 -3.64 17.61
N GLY A 66 2.99 -3.73 16.46
CA GLY A 66 3.86 -4.84 16.10
C GLY A 66 5.05 -4.99 17.06
N ALA A 67 5.74 -3.89 17.36
CA ALA A 67 6.83 -3.89 18.33
C ALA A 67 6.34 -4.26 19.75
N GLY A 68 5.18 -3.73 20.17
CA GLY A 68 4.57 -4.09 21.46
C GLY A 68 4.15 -5.56 21.54
N PHE A 69 3.68 -6.14 20.44
CA PHE A 69 3.36 -7.56 20.33
C PHE A 69 4.60 -8.45 20.41
N ALA A 70 5.65 -8.10 19.66
CA ALA A 70 6.94 -8.79 19.72
C ALA A 70 7.58 -8.69 21.11
N TYR A 71 7.45 -7.56 21.80
CA TYR A 71 7.93 -7.40 23.18
C TYR A 71 7.23 -8.35 24.15
N ARG A 72 5.91 -8.56 24.01
CA ARG A 72 5.15 -9.48 24.89
C ARG A 72 5.38 -10.95 24.56
N GLN A 73 5.54 -11.31 23.29
CA GLN A 73 5.62 -12.72 22.84
C GLN A 73 7.06 -13.20 22.59
N GLY A 74 8.05 -12.31 22.68
CA GLY A 74 9.45 -12.61 22.42
C GLY A 74 9.68 -13.12 21.00
N VAL A 75 10.50 -14.16 20.87
CA VAL A 75 10.95 -14.73 19.58
C VAL A 75 9.78 -15.22 18.71
N ILE A 76 8.70 -15.71 19.32
CA ILE A 76 7.51 -16.18 18.59
C ILE A 76 6.82 -15.02 17.87
N GLY A 77 6.69 -13.87 18.53
CA GLY A 77 6.08 -12.68 17.93
C GLY A 77 6.88 -12.17 16.72
N VAL A 78 8.21 -12.21 16.81
CA VAL A 78 9.10 -11.86 15.69
C VAL A 78 8.95 -12.84 14.53
N PHE A 79 8.89 -14.15 14.81
CA PHE A 79 8.69 -15.17 13.78
C PHE A 79 7.34 -15.03 13.06
N LEU A 80 6.28 -14.70 13.80
CA LEU A 80 4.95 -14.43 13.23
C LEU A 80 4.94 -13.21 12.31
N MET A 81 5.68 -12.15 12.64
CA MET A 81 5.83 -11.02 11.74
C MET A 81 6.70 -11.36 10.52
N ALA A 82 7.75 -12.18 10.70
CA ALA A 82 8.61 -12.63 9.61
C ALA A 82 7.88 -13.55 8.61
N LEU A 83 6.85 -14.28 9.05
CA LEU A 83 5.97 -15.10 8.21
C LEU A 83 5.20 -14.28 7.14
N ALA A 84 5.12 -12.96 7.26
CA ALA A 84 4.59 -12.11 6.20
C ALA A 84 5.39 -12.27 4.88
N VAL A 85 6.72 -12.41 4.96
CA VAL A 85 7.60 -12.54 3.78
C VAL A 85 7.28 -13.80 2.95
N PRO A 86 7.26 -15.02 3.51
CA PRO A 86 6.89 -16.21 2.75
C PRO A 86 5.42 -16.19 2.31
N ALA A 87 4.51 -15.55 3.07
CA ALA A 87 3.12 -15.37 2.65
C ALA A 87 3.02 -14.50 1.39
N PHE A 88 3.78 -13.39 1.30
CA PHE A 88 3.87 -12.57 0.10
C PHE A 88 4.46 -13.32 -1.09
N MET A 89 5.52 -14.12 -0.88
CA MET A 89 6.09 -14.96 -1.94
C MET A 89 5.09 -15.99 -2.46
N PHE A 90 4.36 -16.66 -1.55
CA PHE A 90 3.33 -17.63 -1.94
C PHE A 90 2.18 -16.96 -2.69
N GLY A 91 1.74 -15.79 -2.22
CA GLY A 91 0.74 -14.97 -2.91
C GLY A 91 1.17 -14.58 -4.32
N TYR A 92 2.44 -14.19 -4.51
CA TYR A 92 2.98 -13.93 -5.84
C TYR A 92 2.91 -15.17 -6.74
N LEU A 93 3.36 -16.34 -6.26
CA LEU A 93 3.37 -17.55 -7.09
C LEU A 93 1.96 -18.00 -7.53
N VAL A 94 0.97 -17.88 -6.64
CA VAL A 94 -0.40 -18.34 -6.92
C VAL A 94 -1.19 -17.32 -7.74
N PHE A 95 -1.12 -16.03 -7.38
CA PHE A 95 -2.01 -15.02 -7.92
C PHE A 95 -1.41 -14.18 -9.05
N ALA A 96 -0.07 -14.12 -9.20
CA ALA A 96 0.53 -13.25 -10.22
C ALA A 96 0.15 -13.65 -11.65
N GLU A 97 0.05 -14.96 -11.95
CA GLU A 97 -0.33 -15.41 -13.28
C GLU A 97 -1.80 -15.11 -13.61
N ALA A 98 -2.70 -15.38 -12.67
CA ALA A 98 -4.13 -15.08 -12.83
C ALA A 98 -4.36 -13.57 -13.00
N TRP A 99 -3.67 -12.74 -12.22
CA TRP A 99 -3.76 -11.29 -12.29
C TRP A 99 -3.21 -10.73 -13.60
N ARG A 100 -2.11 -11.27 -14.11
CA ARG A 100 -1.53 -10.85 -15.40
C ARG A 100 -2.45 -11.16 -16.58
N ARG A 101 -3.19 -12.28 -16.52
CA ARG A 101 -4.11 -12.71 -17.59
C ARG A 101 -5.40 -11.90 -17.63
N SER A 102 -5.87 -11.37 -16.49
CA SER A 102 -7.15 -10.67 -16.41
C SER A 102 -7.13 -9.28 -17.08
N ARG A 103 -5.96 -8.62 -17.18
CA ARG A 103 -5.76 -7.27 -17.76
C ARG A 103 -6.62 -6.15 -17.14
N VAL A 104 -7.30 -6.46 -16.04
CA VAL A 104 -8.23 -5.56 -15.37
C VAL A 104 -7.49 -4.45 -14.64
N THR A 105 -8.11 -3.28 -14.54
CA THR A 105 -7.49 -2.08 -13.96
C THR A 105 -7.73 -1.95 -12.47
N THR A 106 -8.92 -2.37 -12.02
CA THR A 106 -9.31 -2.30 -10.62
C THR A 106 -9.83 -3.65 -10.14
N VAL A 107 -9.67 -3.91 -8.84
CA VAL A 107 -10.22 -5.11 -8.20
C VAL A 107 -11.75 -5.18 -8.38
N VAL A 108 -12.40 -4.02 -8.34
CA VAL A 108 -13.84 -3.87 -8.48
C VAL A 108 -14.34 -4.23 -9.89
N GLU A 109 -13.57 -3.89 -10.92
CA GLU A 109 -13.84 -4.30 -12.31
C GLU A 109 -13.64 -5.81 -12.49
N TYR A 110 -12.70 -6.42 -11.75
CA TYR A 110 -12.49 -7.87 -11.75
C TYR A 110 -13.67 -8.60 -11.11
N ILE A 111 -14.17 -8.09 -9.98
CA ILE A 111 -15.36 -8.63 -9.31
C ILE A 111 -16.59 -8.50 -10.22
N ARG A 112 -16.77 -7.36 -10.91
CA ARG A 112 -17.88 -7.16 -11.84
C ARG A 112 -17.88 -8.18 -12.97
N SER A 113 -16.73 -8.40 -13.61
CA SER A 113 -16.59 -9.35 -14.72
C SER A 113 -16.74 -10.81 -14.29
N ARG A 114 -16.32 -11.17 -13.07
CA ARG A 114 -16.34 -12.55 -12.58
C ARG A 114 -17.64 -12.97 -11.89
N PHE A 115 -18.32 -12.05 -11.18
CA PHE A 115 -19.47 -12.32 -10.30
C PHE A 115 -20.72 -11.49 -10.63
N GLY A 116 -20.66 -10.56 -11.59
CA GLY A 116 -21.80 -9.76 -12.03
C GLY A 116 -22.06 -8.49 -11.21
N GLU A 117 -23.11 -7.75 -11.59
CA GLU A 117 -23.36 -6.40 -11.04
C GLU A 117 -23.90 -6.38 -9.60
N GLY A 118 -24.58 -7.44 -9.17
CA GLY A 118 -25.11 -7.54 -7.79
C GLY A 118 -24.00 -7.56 -6.75
N THR A 119 -22.98 -8.40 -6.97
CA THR A 119 -21.81 -8.51 -6.11
C THR A 119 -20.94 -7.25 -6.18
N HIS A 120 -20.83 -6.62 -7.34
CA HIS A 120 -20.13 -5.34 -7.48
C HIS A 120 -20.76 -4.24 -6.61
N LYS A 121 -22.09 -4.09 -6.65
CA LYS A 121 -22.79 -3.10 -5.82
C LYS A 121 -22.59 -3.41 -4.35
N MET A 122 -22.85 -4.64 -3.92
CA MET A 122 -22.66 -5.05 -2.52
C MET A 122 -21.23 -4.78 -2.04
N PHE A 123 -20.22 -5.12 -2.85
CA PHE A 123 -18.83 -4.87 -2.52
C PHE A 123 -18.51 -3.36 -2.47
N SER A 124 -19.02 -2.57 -3.41
CA SER A 124 -18.87 -1.11 -3.40
C SER A 124 -19.51 -0.46 -2.17
N TRP A 125 -20.63 -0.98 -1.68
CA TRP A 125 -21.28 -0.48 -0.46
C TRP A 125 -20.53 -0.90 0.81
N LEU A 126 -20.05 -2.15 0.88
CA LEU A 126 -19.30 -2.66 2.04
C LEU A 126 -17.92 -2.02 2.18
N THR A 127 -17.28 -1.67 1.07
CA THR A 127 -15.92 -1.12 1.05
C THR A 127 -15.89 0.42 1.07
N GLY A 128 -17.07 1.07 1.07
CA GLY A 128 -17.23 2.52 1.03
C GLY A 128 -16.93 3.14 -0.35
N PRO A 129 -17.37 4.39 -0.63
CA PRO A 129 -17.29 5.01 -1.96
C PRO A 129 -15.89 5.39 -2.45
N SER A 130 -14.81 4.86 -1.86
CA SER A 130 -13.45 5.34 -2.12
C SER A 130 -12.45 4.18 -2.22
N GLN A 131 -12.32 3.64 -3.43
CA GLN A 131 -11.05 3.18 -4.02
C GLN A 131 -11.08 3.49 -5.52
#